data_AF-A0A7R7CHD2-F1
#
_entry.id   AF-A0A7R7CHD2-F1
#
_cell.length_a   1.000
_cell.length_b   1.000
_cell.length_c   1.000
_cell.angle_alpha   90.00
_cell.angle_beta   90.00
_cell.angle_gamma   90.00
#
_symmetry.space_group_name_H-M   'P 1'
#
loop_
_entity.id
_entity.type
_entity.pdbx_description
1 polymer ?
#
loop_
_entity_poly.entity_id
_entity_poly.type
_entity_poly.pdbx_seq_one_letter_code
_entity_poly.pdbx_strand_id
1 'polypeptide(L)' 'MGSDLNRHTHEFVVTDVQLADNETDGGVMLMLTDARGGRVRLHLNGDMAELLRERVAFALDRITGP' A
#
# COMPACT_ATOMS: atom_id res chain seq x y z
N MET A 1 26.51 15.91 -2.06
CA MET A 1 25.14 16.49 -2.04
C MET A 1 24.21 15.39 -1.57
N GLY A 2 23.95 15.31 -0.26
CA GLY A 2 23.33 14.15 0.36
C GLY A 2 22.14 14.52 1.25
N SER A 3 21.08 13.74 1.11
CA SER A 3 20.16 13.25 2.16
C SER A 3 19.17 14.17 2.89
N ASP A 4 18.90 15.41 2.47
CA ASP A 4 17.86 16.20 3.15
C ASP A 4 16.41 15.88 2.74
N LEU A 5 16.19 15.15 1.65
CA LEU A 5 14.84 14.76 1.23
C LEU A 5 14.23 13.64 2.11
N ASN A 6 15.04 12.93 2.89
CA ASN A 6 14.60 11.75 3.64
C ASN A 6 14.20 12.04 5.10
N ARG A 7 14.32 13.29 5.56
CA ARG A 7 14.01 13.64 6.96
C ARG A 7 12.51 13.72 7.26
N HIS A 8 11.64 13.71 6.25
CA HIS A 8 10.19 13.89 6.42
C HIS A 8 9.35 12.78 5.81
N THR A 9 9.95 11.82 5.09
CA THR A 9 9.26 10.62 4.63
C THR A 9 8.94 9.75 5.83
N HIS A 10 7.65 9.61 6.15
CA HIS A 10 7.18 8.65 7.13
C HIS A 10 6.98 7.31 6.43
N GLU A 11 7.77 6.32 6.83
CA GLU A 11 7.71 4.98 6.27
C GLU A 11 6.62 4.18 6.97
N PHE A 12 5.80 3.50 6.17
CA PHE A 12 4.76 2.60 6.63
C PHE A 12 4.95 1.24 5.98
N VAL A 13 4.65 0.19 6.74
CA VAL A 13 4.51 -1.17 6.21
C VAL A 13 3.04 -1.56 6.18
N VAL A 14 2.64 -2.26 5.11
CA VAL A 14 1.32 -2.90 5.06
C VAL A 14 1.37 -4.11 5.98
N THR A 15 0.48 -4.14 6.97
CA THR A 15 0.39 -5.18 8.00
C THR A 15 -0.86 -6.03 7.88
N ASP A 16 -1.88 -5.53 7.18
CA ASP A 16 -3.11 -6.25 6.90
C ASP A 16 -3.76 -5.73 5.61
N VAL A 17 -4.45 -6.63 4.91
CA VAL A 17 -5.19 -6.35 3.67
C VAL A 17 -6.52 -7.09 3.73
N GLN A 18 -7.61 -6.36 3.65
CA GLN A 18 -8.97 -6.89 3.67
C GLN A 18 -9.73 -6.40 2.44
N LEU A 19 -10.75 -7.13 2.01
CA LEU A 19 -11.74 -6.58 1.09
C LEU A 19 -12.50 -5.47 1.82
N ALA A 20 -12.85 -4.40 1.12
CA ALA A 20 -13.70 -3.38 1.70
C ALA A 20 -15.11 -3.94 1.90
N ASP A 21 -15.66 -3.84 3.11
CA ASP A 21 -16.95 -4.42 3.53
C ASP A 21 -18.16 -3.96 2.67
N ASN A 22 -17.98 -2.91 1.87
CA ASN A 22 -18.90 -2.42 0.85
C ASN A 22 -18.51 -2.97 -0.54
N GLU A 23 -18.88 -4.23 -0.75
CA GLU A 23 -18.49 -5.12 -1.86
C GLU A 23 -18.91 -4.69 -3.29
N THR A 24 -19.51 -3.53 -3.52
CA THR A 24 -20.01 -3.19 -4.87
C THR A 24 -18.92 -2.77 -5.85
N ASP A 25 -17.79 -2.26 -5.35
CA ASP A 25 -16.78 -1.60 -6.19
C ASP A 25 -15.43 -2.34 -6.20
N GLY A 26 -15.28 -3.49 -5.54
CA GLY A 26 -14.01 -4.25 -5.55
C GLY A 26 -12.84 -3.53 -4.86
N GLY A 27 -13.13 -2.65 -3.91
CA GLY A 27 -12.13 -1.91 -3.12
C GLY A 27 -11.40 -2.78 -2.09
N VAL A 28 -10.31 -2.24 -1.54
CA VAL A 28 -9.53 -2.89 -0.47
C VAL A 28 -9.30 -1.96 0.71
N MET A 29 -9.19 -2.53 1.89
CA MET A 29 -8.79 -1.85 3.11
C MET A 29 -7.40 -2.33 3.52
N LEU A 30 -6.48 -1.38 3.73
CA LEU A 30 -5.11 -1.66 4.15
C LEU A 30 -4.89 -1.16 5.58
N MET A 31 -4.19 -1.94 6.40
CA MET A 31 -3.63 -1.47 7.66
C MET A 31 -2.15 -1.14 7.46
N LEU A 32 -1.81 0.13 7.59
CA LEU A 32 -0.45 0.64 7.58
C LEU A 32 0.05 0.80 9.01
N THR A 33 1.25 0.30 9.29
CA THR A 33 1.91 0.48 10.58
C THR A 33 3.27 1.16 10.39
N ASP A 34 3.58 2.18 11.18
CA ASP A 34 4.92 2.81 11.20
C ASP A 34 5.86 2.14 12.22
N ALA A 35 7.15 2.51 12.19
CA ALA A 35 8.17 1.98 13.10
C ALA A 35 7.92 2.26 14.60
N ARG A 36 7.03 3.21 14.92
CA ARG A 36 6.64 3.59 16.28
C ARG A 36 5.35 2.90 16.72
N GLY A 37 4.76 2.05 15.87
CA GLY A 37 3.49 1.37 16.11
C GLY A 37 2.25 2.22 15.81
N GLY A 38 2.41 3.39 15.19
CA GLY A 38 1.32 4.20 14.67
C GLY A 38 0.58 3.44 13.58
N ARG A 39 -0.76 3.44 13.63
CA ARG A 39 -1.62 2.66 12.73
C ARG A 39 -2.53 3.58 11.93
N VAL A 40 -2.58 3.35 10.62
CA VAL A 40 -3.47 4.06 9.69
C VAL A 40 -4.24 3.04 8.87
N ARG A 41 -5.55 3.20 8.81
CA ARG A 41 -6.42 2.42 7.94
C ARG A 41 -6.69 3.19 6.66
N LEU A 42 -6.30 2.63 5.52
CA LEU A 42 -6.51 3.23 4.21
C LEU A 42 -7.59 2.45 3.47
N HIS A 43 -8.67 3.13 3.10
CA HIS A 43 -9.72 2.58 2.24
C HIS A 43 -9.45 3.02 0.80
N LEU A 44 -9.26 2.04 -0.08
CA LEU A 44 -9.14 2.25 -1.52
C LEU A 44 -10.43 1.81 -2.19
N ASN A 45 -10.96 2.66 -3.06
CA ASN A 45 -12.03 2.26 -3.98
C ASN A 45 -11.49 1.27 -5.03
N GLY A 46 -12.38 0.71 -5.86
CA GLY A 46 -12.03 -0.27 -6.89
C GLY A 46 -10.89 0.16 -7.80
N ASP A 47 -11.00 1.36 -8.37
CA ASP A 47 -10.01 1.90 -9.31
C ASP A 47 -8.62 1.99 -8.69
N MET A 48 -8.52 2.49 -7.45
CA MET A 48 -7.24 2.59 -6.74
C MET A 48 -6.71 1.22 -6.29
N ALA A 49 -7.60 0.28 -5.98
CA ALA A 49 -7.24 -1.09 -5.65
C ALA A 49 -6.66 -1.84 -6.87
N GLU A 50 -7.24 -1.66 -8.05
CA GLU A 50 -6.70 -2.18 -9.32
C GLU A 50 -5.32 -1.58 -9.60
N LEU A 51 -5.20 -0.26 -9.54
CA LEU A 51 -3.92 0.41 -9.79
C LEU A 51 -2.82 -0.09 -8.84
N LEU A 52 -3.14 -0.26 -7.55
CA LEU A 52 -2.20 -0.82 -6.59
C LEU A 52 -1.79 -2.25 -6.97
N ARG A 53 -2.73 -3.09 -7.33
CA ARG A 53 -2.49 -4.48 -7.76
C ARG A 53 -1.56 -4.54 -8.98
N GLU A 54 -1.81 -3.74 -10.00
CA GLU A 54 -0.96 -3.66 -11.19
C GLU A 54 0.47 -3.25 -10.84
N ARG A 55 0.64 -2.25 -9.97
CA ARG A 55 1.96 -1.77 -9.55
C ARG A 55 2.73 -2.80 -8.74
N VAL A 56 2.05 -3.54 -7.86
CA VAL A 56 2.65 -4.64 -7.10
C VAL A 56 3.02 -5.78 -8.04
N ALA A 57 2.14 -6.20 -8.94
CA ALA A 57 2.42 -7.25 -9.91
C ALA A 57 3.64 -6.90 -10.80
N PHE A 58 3.69 -5.68 -11.31
CA PHE A 58 4.82 -5.18 -12.09
C PHE A 58 6.13 -5.14 -11.27
N ALA A 59 6.07 -4.74 -10.01
CA ALA A 59 7.25 -4.72 -9.14
C ALA A 59 7.76 -6.14 -8.85
N LEU A 60 6.85 -7.09 -8.63
CA LEU A 60 7.18 -8.49 -8.39
C LEU A 60 7.79 -9.14 -9.64
N ASP A 61 7.19 -8.97 -10.82
CA ASP A 61 7.70 -9.50 -12.10
C ASP A 61 9.15 -9.07 -12.36
N ARG A 62 9.48 -7.81 -12.07
CA ARG A 62 10.85 -7.29 -12.17
C ARG A 62 11.86 -7.93 -11.21
N ILE A 63 11.38 -8.49 -10.09
CA ILE A 63 12.22 -9.07 -9.04
C ILE A 63 12.34 -10.58 -9.21
N THR A 64 11.24 -11.24 -9.59
CA THR A 64 11.15 -12.71 -9.63
C THR A 64 11.37 -13.30 -11.02
N GLY A 65 11.27 -12.49 -12.07
CA GLY A 65 11.09 -13.00 -13.43
C GLY A 65 9.73 -13.69 -13.61
N PRO A 66 9.38 -14.04 -14.86
CA PRO A 66 8.16 -14.79 -15.16
C PRO A 66 8.19 -16.22 -14.59
#